data_AF-A0A1V6DDV8-F1
#
_entry.id   AF-A0A1V6DDV8-F1
#
_cell.length_a   1.000
_cell.length_b   1.000
_cell.length_c   1.000
_cell.angle_alpha   90.00
_cell.angle_beta   90.00
_cell.angle_gamma   90.00
#
_symmetry.space_group_name_H-M   'P 1'
#
loop_
_entity.id
_entity.type
_entity.pdbx_description
1 polymer ?
#
loop_
_entity_poly.entity_id
_entity_poly.type
_entity_poly.pdbx_seq_one_letter_code
_entity_poly.pdbx_strand_id
1 'polypeptide(L)'
;MRSQYRKNDSLWWWTFERARHNLFVSDMVVAELSDARYPHRDTALAFIEDIPVLAITEPMVALAKVFADRKVMPKPISGDALHVAVATVENCKYVLHGM
;
A
#
# COMPACT_ATOMS: atom_id res chain seq x y z
N MET A 1 4.85 18.44 -17.35
CA MET A 1 6.03 17.55 -17.52
C MET A 1 6.46 17.02 -16.14
N ARG A 2 5.70 16.11 -15.52
CA ARG A 2 6.01 15.57 -14.15
C ARG A 2 5.57 14.11 -13.93
N SER A 3 5.28 13.34 -14.99
CA SER A 3 4.66 12.00 -14.88
C SER A 3 5.55 10.83 -15.32
N GLN A 4 6.52 11.01 -16.22
CA GLN A 4 7.32 9.88 -16.73
C GLN A 4 8.48 9.43 -15.82
N TYR A 5 9.17 10.36 -15.14
CA TYR A 5 10.32 10.02 -14.29
C TYR A 5 9.95 9.10 -13.12
N ARG A 6 8.83 9.38 -12.43
CA ARG A 6 8.38 8.54 -11.29
C ARG A 6 8.04 7.11 -11.71
N LYS A 7 7.45 6.92 -12.90
CA LYS A 7 7.13 5.58 -13.41
C LYS A 7 8.40 4.76 -13.64
N ASN A 8 9.45 5.39 -14.18
CA ASN A 8 10.71 4.70 -14.44
C ASN A 8 11.40 4.29 -13.13
N ASP A 9 11.36 5.13 -12.10
CA ASP A 9 11.94 4.82 -10.80
C ASP A 9 11.16 3.71 -10.07
N SER A 10 9.82 3.74 -10.13
CA SER A 10 8.97 2.68 -9.59
C SER A 10 9.18 1.34 -10.30
N LEU A 11 9.28 1.35 -11.64
CA LEU A 11 9.57 0.14 -12.43
C LEU A 11 10.99 -0.39 -12.17
N TRP A 12 11.97 0.50 -12.01
CA TRP A 12 13.33 0.11 -11.65
C TRP A 12 13.35 -0.56 -10.27
N TRP A 13 12.74 0.06 -9.26
CA TRP A 13 12.66 -0.54 -7.92
C TRP A 13 11.97 -1.91 -7.96
N TRP A 14 10.86 -1.99 -8.69
CA TRP A 14 10.13 -3.24 -8.87
C TRP A 14 10.96 -4.32 -9.58
N THR A 15 11.79 -3.95 -10.54
CA THR A 15 12.59 -4.90 -11.33
C THR A 15 13.80 -5.39 -10.55
N PHE A 16 14.47 -4.51 -9.81
CA PHE A 16 15.80 -4.79 -9.25
C PHE A 16 15.80 -4.98 -7.72
N GLU A 17 14.90 -4.33 -7.00
CA GLU A 17 14.95 -4.26 -5.53
C GLU A 17 13.87 -5.11 -4.86
N ARG A 18 12.81 -5.47 -5.59
CA ARG A 18 11.68 -6.26 -5.05
C ARG A 18 12.10 -7.59 -4.43
N ALA A 19 13.09 -8.27 -5.03
CA ALA A 19 13.53 -9.59 -4.61
C ALA A 19 14.30 -9.56 -3.27
N ARG A 20 14.68 -8.37 -2.82
CA ARG A 20 15.42 -8.15 -1.57
C ARG A 20 14.49 -7.83 -0.39
N HIS A 21 13.18 -7.80 -0.62
CA HIS A 21 12.18 -7.37 0.35
C HIS A 21 11.03 -8.38 0.43
N ASN A 22 10.46 -8.54 1.62
CA ASN A 22 9.17 -9.21 1.77
C ASN A 22 8.08 -8.21 1.39
N LEU A 23 7.35 -8.51 0.32
CA LEU A 23 6.26 -7.68 -0.19
C LEU A 23 4.93 -8.14 0.37
N PHE A 24 4.07 -7.19 0.68
CA PHE A 24 2.71 -7.42 1.13
C PHE A 24 1.80 -6.35 0.51
N VAL A 25 0.57 -6.73 0.20
CA VAL A 25 -0.49 -5.79 -0.22
C VAL A 25 -1.66 -5.88 0.76
N SER A 26 -2.42 -4.81 0.94
CA SER A 26 -3.63 -4.84 1.77
C SER A 26 -4.87 -5.11 0.93
N ASP A 27 -5.93 -5.64 1.56
CA ASP A 27 -7.25 -5.78 0.92
C ASP A 27 -7.78 -4.46 0.34
N MET A 28 -7.38 -3.33 0.95
CA MET A 28 -7.78 -2.01 0.51
C MET A 28 -7.11 -1.62 -0.82
N VAL A 29 -5.83 -1.96 -0.99
CA VAL A 29 -5.12 -1.77 -2.27
C VAL A 29 -5.73 -2.65 -3.35
N VAL A 30 -6.07 -3.91 -3.03
CA VAL A 30 -6.77 -4.80 -3.98
C VAL A 30 -8.12 -4.20 -4.39
N ALA A 31 -8.88 -3.65 -3.44
CA ALA A 31 -10.16 -3.00 -3.72
C ALA A 31 -10.01 -1.74 -4.59
N GLU A 32 -8.99 -0.90 -4.33
CA GLU A 32 -8.70 0.29 -5.12
C GLU A 32 -8.31 -0.06 -6.57
N LEU A 33 -7.40 -1.03 -6.75
CA LEU A 33 -6.99 -1.49 -8.07
C LEU A 33 -8.11 -2.19 -8.83
N SER A 34 -9.04 -2.82 -8.11
CA SER A 34 -10.20 -3.50 -8.69
C SER A 34 -11.31 -2.56 -9.16
N ASP A 35 -11.27 -1.26 -8.79
CA ASP A 35 -12.25 -0.27 -9.21
C ASP A 35 -12.26 -0.13 -10.75
N ALA A 36 -13.44 -0.18 -11.35
CA ALA A 36 -13.60 -0.10 -12.80
C ALA A 36 -13.10 1.22 -13.41
N ARG A 37 -12.93 2.27 -12.59
CA ARG A 37 -12.40 3.57 -13.00
C ARG A 37 -10.87 3.61 -12.95
N TYR A 38 -10.22 2.61 -12.36
CA TYR A 38 -8.77 2.57 -12.25
C TYR A 38 -8.14 2.28 -13.62
N PRO A 39 -7.33 3.21 -14.17
CA PRO A 39 -6.65 2.98 -15.44
C PRO A 39 -5.69 1.80 -15.33
N HIS A 40 -5.67 0.91 -16.33
CA HIS A 40 -4.78 -0.26 -16.35
C HIS A 40 -5.02 -1.27 -15.20
N ARG A 41 -6.24 -1.33 -14.64
CA ARG A 41 -6.70 -2.30 -13.65
C ARG A 41 -6.12 -3.70 -13.84
N ASP A 42 -6.31 -4.30 -15.02
CA ASP A 42 -5.92 -5.70 -15.24
C ASP A 42 -4.41 -5.88 -15.16
N THR A 43 -3.64 -4.89 -15.65
CA THR A 43 -2.18 -4.89 -15.53
C THR A 43 -1.75 -4.72 -14.08
N ALA A 44 -2.38 -3.82 -13.32
CA ALA A 44 -2.03 -3.58 -11.93
C ALA A 44 -2.37 -4.78 -11.01
N LEU A 45 -3.52 -5.44 -11.25
CA LEU A 45 -3.90 -6.66 -10.54
C LEU A 45 -2.94 -7.81 -10.84
N ALA A 46 -2.53 -7.99 -12.11
CA ALA A 46 -1.53 -8.99 -12.47
C ALA A 46 -0.16 -8.73 -11.79
N PHE A 47 0.21 -7.46 -11.56
CA PHE A 47 1.45 -7.13 -10.84
C PHE A 47 1.43 -7.58 -9.37
N ILE A 48 0.25 -7.60 -8.73
CA ILE A 48 0.14 -7.92 -7.30
C ILE A 48 -0.36 -9.34 -7.04
N GLU A 49 -0.65 -10.13 -8.08
CA GLU A 49 -1.25 -11.47 -7.96
C GLU A 49 -0.41 -12.43 -7.10
N ASP A 50 0.91 -12.38 -7.25
CA ASP A 50 1.85 -13.24 -6.49
C ASP A 50 2.24 -12.66 -5.12
N ILE A 51 1.69 -11.50 -4.73
CA ILE A 51 2.04 -10.84 -3.47
C ILE A 51 1.02 -11.23 -2.39
N PRO A 52 1.46 -11.74 -1.23
CA PRO A 52 0.55 -12.10 -0.16
C PRO A 52 -0.26 -10.89 0.30
N VAL A 53 -1.59 -11.09 0.37
CA VAL A 53 -2.51 -10.11 0.92
C VAL A 53 -2.45 -10.20 2.45
N LEU A 54 -2.13 -9.08 3.07
CA LEU A 54 -2.01 -8.99 4.51
C LEU A 54 -3.36 -8.70 5.13
N ALA A 55 -3.86 -9.68 5.89
CA ALA A 55 -5.12 -9.55 6.60
C ALA A 55 -5.03 -8.44 7.65
N ILE A 56 -6.03 -7.57 7.67
CA ILE A 56 -6.11 -6.49 8.65
C ILE A 56 -6.50 -7.09 10.00
N THR A 57 -5.61 -6.98 10.99
CA THR A 57 -5.81 -7.49 12.34
C THR A 57 -6.35 -6.41 13.29
N GLU A 58 -6.99 -6.82 14.39
CA GLU A 58 -7.50 -5.90 15.41
C GLU A 58 -6.42 -4.94 15.97
N PRO A 59 -5.18 -5.39 16.26
CA PRO A 59 -4.08 -4.51 16.66
C PRO A 59 -3.79 -3.38 15.65
N MET A 60 -3.85 -3.67 14.34
CA MET A 60 -3.62 -2.67 13.30
C MET A 60 -4.74 -1.62 13.29
N VAL A 61 -5.99 -2.04 13.44
CA VAL A 61 -7.14 -1.13 13.52
C VAL A 61 -7.07 -0.27 14.79
N ALA A 62 -6.67 -0.87 15.92
CA ALA A 62 -6.50 -0.14 17.17
C ALA A 62 -5.40 0.92 17.05
N LEU A 63 -4.26 0.59 16.44
CA LEU A 63 -3.18 1.55 16.21
C LEU A 63 -3.59 2.67 15.23
N ALA A 64 -4.32 2.33 14.16
CA ALA A 64 -4.84 3.33 13.21
C ALA A 64 -5.81 4.32 13.89
N LYS A 65 -6.64 3.85 14.83
CA LYS A 65 -7.47 4.72 15.68
C LYS A 65 -6.63 5.66 16.51
N VAL A 66 -5.56 5.17 17.14
CA VAL A 66 -4.63 6.01 17.92
C VAL A 66 -4.02 7.11 17.04
N PHE A 67 -3.62 6.81 15.79
CA PHE A 67 -3.11 7.83 14.88
C PHE A 67 -4.15 8.90 14.52
N ALA A 68 -5.38 8.48 14.24
CA ALA A 68 -6.47 9.40 13.93
C ALA A 68 -6.86 10.27 15.13
N ASP A 69 -6.94 9.68 16.33
CA ASP A 69 -7.33 10.37 17.56
C ASP A 69 -6.26 11.36 18.03
N ARG A 70 -4.98 10.99 17.88
CA ARG A 70 -3.84 11.87 18.18
C ARG A 70 -3.53 12.87 17.06
N LYS A 71 -4.32 12.89 15.98
CA LYS A 71 -4.12 13.75 14.80
C LYS A 71 -2.72 13.60 14.17
N VAL A 72 -2.09 12.44 14.34
CA VAL A 72 -0.84 12.08 13.66
C VAL A 72 -1.11 11.86 12.18
N MET A 73 -2.31 11.39 11.84
CA MET A 73 -2.79 11.21 10.48
C MET A 73 -4.22 11.76 10.31
N PRO A 74 -4.59 12.25 9.12
CA PRO A 74 -5.94 12.70 8.83
C PRO A 74 -6.94 11.53 8.84
N LYS A 75 -8.18 11.81 9.23
CA LYS A 75 -9.32 10.90 9.05
C LYS A 75 -9.67 10.81 7.55
N PRO A 76 -10.30 9.71 7.08
CA PRO A 76 -10.80 8.55 7.83
C PRO A 76 -9.73 7.49 8.15
N ILE A 77 -10.02 6.61 9.11
CA ILE A 77 -9.13 5.51 9.53
C ILE A 77 -8.83 4.56 8.36
N SER A 78 -9.78 4.35 7.45
CA SER A 78 -9.71 3.47 6.28
C SER A 78 -8.84 4.03 5.14
N GLY A 79 -7.65 4.52 5.45
CA GLY A 79 -6.73 5.12 4.49
C GLY A 79 -5.29 5.10 5.01
N ASP A 80 -4.59 6.22 4.89
CA ASP A 80 -3.17 6.35 5.28
C ASP A 80 -2.90 5.92 6.73
N ALA A 81 -3.83 6.21 7.65
CA ALA A 81 -3.71 5.81 9.05
C ALA A 81 -3.65 4.29 9.22
N LEU A 82 -4.45 3.53 8.46
CA LEU A 82 -4.44 2.08 8.49
C LEU A 82 -3.23 1.50 7.76
N HIS A 83 -2.83 2.06 6.62
CA HIS A 83 -1.61 1.64 5.93
C HIS A 83 -0.35 1.80 6.79
N VAL A 84 -0.21 2.93 7.48
CA VAL A 84 0.91 3.14 8.39
C VAL A 84 0.82 2.23 9.62
N ALA A 85 -0.38 1.99 10.15
CA ALA A 85 -0.56 1.07 11.27
C ALA A 85 -0.19 -0.37 10.89
N VAL A 86 -0.62 -0.84 9.73
CA VAL A 86 -0.24 -2.14 9.15
C VAL A 86 1.28 -2.24 9.02
N ALA A 87 1.90 -1.26 8.38
CA ALA A 87 3.36 -1.23 8.20
C ALA A 87 4.12 -1.20 9.54
N THR A 88 3.57 -0.51 10.55
CA THR A 88 4.17 -0.41 11.88
C THR A 88 4.10 -1.75 12.63
N VAL A 89 2.95 -2.43 12.57
CA VAL A 89 2.74 -3.73 13.26
C VAL A 89 3.57 -4.83 12.61
N GLU A 90 3.65 -4.86 11.28
CA GLU A 90 4.43 -5.85 10.52
C GLU A 90 5.92 -5.49 10.41
N ASN A 91 6.34 -4.39 11.02
CA ASN A 91 7.72 -3.88 10.98
C ASN A 91 8.23 -3.68 9.54
N CYS A 92 7.32 -3.32 8.63
CA CYS A 92 7.63 -2.99 7.25
C CYS A 92 8.48 -1.71 7.24
N LYS A 93 9.71 -1.81 6.75
CA LYS A 93 10.64 -0.68 6.71
C LYS A 93 10.26 0.39 5.67
N TYR A 94 9.42 0.04 4.69
CA TYR A 94 9.04 0.92 3.59
C TYR A 94 7.56 0.77 3.27
N VAL A 95 6.90 1.90 3.00
CA VAL A 95 5.53 1.97 2.48
C VAL A 95 5.59 2.68 1.15
N LEU A 96 5.04 2.07 0.10
CA LEU A 96 4.97 2.66 -1.24
C LEU A 96 3.53 3.16 -1.47
N HIS A 97 3.39 4.43 -1.88
CA HIS A 97 2.11 5.06 -2.19
C HIS A 97 2.20 5.75 -3.55
N GLY A 98 1.30 5.38 -4.47
CA GLY A 98 1.23 5.89 -5.83
C GLY A 98 1.93 5.01 -6.87
N MET A 99 1.14 4.28 -7.65
CA MET A 99 1.46 3.78 -8.99
C MET A 99 0.52 4.43 -10.01
#